data_AF-A0AAV6T3Q0-F1
#
_entry.id   AF-A0AAV6T3Q0-F1
#
_cell.length_a   1.000
_cell.length_b   1.000
_cell.length_c   1.000
_cell.angle_alpha   90.00
_cell.angle_beta   90.00
_cell.angle_gamma   90.00
#
_symmetry.space_group_name_H-M   'P 1'
#
loop_
_entity.id
_entity.type
_entity.pdbx_description
1 polymer ?
#
loop_
_entity_poly.entity_id
_entity_poly.type
_entity_poly.pdbx_seq_one_letter_code
_entity_poly.pdbx_strand_id
1 'polypeptide(L)'
;MTGEKIRTMRKDHNKPNKNEEVRDAHDDTSNESIPNGTSNHFTSNKAFQKSIKSSALQQQQQLNAKNINGNPPSVGTVVNDNNKNPIILSSEELDFPVHECVFKGDVRRLSSLIRTHSISQKDVHGNTPLHLALMLGHKECALLLLAHNAPVKIKNAQGWSPLAEAISYGDRQMITAILRKLKQQSRESVEDKRPKLLKALRELGDFYLELHWDFQSWVPLLSRMLPSDACKIYKQGINIRLDTTLIDFTDMKCQRGDLSFIFKGDASPSQSFVVLDNEAKVYQRIHHEESEMETEEEVDILMSSDVYSATLSTKSITFSRSQIGWLFREDKTERVGNFLADFYAVNGLVLESRKRREHLSEEDILRNKAIMESLSKGGSISEQNFEVRKS
;
A
#
# COMPACT_ATOMS: atom_id res chain seq x y z
N MET A 1 -0.13 -6.93 11.45
CA MET A 1 1.04 -7.52 12.13
C MET A 1 0.66 -8.97 12.38
N THR A 2 1.20 -9.89 11.60
CA THR A 2 0.99 -11.32 11.76
C THR A 2 1.83 -11.80 12.95
N GLY A 3 1.17 -12.32 13.99
CA GLY A 3 1.84 -12.80 15.19
C GLY A 3 2.33 -14.23 15.00
N GLU A 4 3.60 -14.40 14.63
CA GLU A 4 4.25 -15.70 14.67
C GLU A 4 4.53 -16.15 16.11
N LYS A 5 4.22 -17.41 16.42
CA LYS A 5 4.44 -18.00 17.74
C LYS A 5 5.93 -18.23 17.99
N ILE A 6 6.52 -17.48 18.90
CA ILE A 6 7.92 -17.64 19.34
C ILE A 6 8.15 -19.07 19.88
N ARG A 7 8.80 -19.91 19.07
CA ARG A 7 9.18 -21.27 19.46
C ARG A 7 10.52 -21.22 20.20
N THR A 8 10.50 -21.62 21.48
CA THR A 8 11.66 -21.55 22.37
C THR A 8 12.80 -22.48 21.94
N MET A 9 13.99 -21.92 21.67
CA MET A 9 15.26 -22.67 21.64
C MET A 9 16.37 -21.88 22.35
N ARG A 10 16.59 -22.18 23.63
CA ARG A 10 17.85 -21.92 24.35
C ARG A 10 18.10 -23.07 25.32
N LYS A 11 19.28 -23.68 25.22
CA LYS A 11 19.79 -24.59 26.26
C LYS A 11 21.31 -24.51 26.36
N ASP A 12 21.80 -23.31 26.67
CA ASP A 12 23.20 -23.11 27.05
C ASP A 12 23.38 -23.55 28.50
N HIS A 13 24.07 -24.67 28.70
CA HIS A 13 24.63 -25.02 30.02
C HIS A 13 26.06 -24.49 30.11
N ASN A 14 26.21 -23.34 30.76
CA ASN A 14 27.51 -22.84 31.16
C ASN A 14 27.96 -23.55 32.46
N LYS A 15 29.20 -24.02 32.50
CA LYS A 15 29.95 -24.24 33.75
C LYS A 15 31.40 -23.79 33.53
N PRO A 16 32.01 -23.06 34.47
CA PRO A 16 33.22 -22.29 34.19
C PRO A 16 34.50 -23.08 34.51
N ASN A 17 35.64 -22.63 33.97
CA ASN A 17 36.88 -22.69 34.74
C ASN A 17 37.83 -21.53 34.42
N LYS A 18 38.77 -21.32 35.34
CA LYS A 18 39.69 -20.17 35.47
C LYS A 18 40.88 -20.24 34.51
N ASN A 19 41.44 -19.08 34.15
CA ASN A 19 42.77 -18.61 34.63
C ASN A 19 43.17 -17.28 33.97
N GLU A 20 43.94 -16.45 34.71
CA GLU A 20 45.13 -15.65 34.30
C GLU A 20 45.08 -14.78 33.00
N GLU A 21 45.75 -13.62 32.86
CA GLU A 21 46.46 -12.69 33.76
C GLU A 21 46.63 -11.33 33.03
N VAL A 22 46.36 -10.22 33.73
CA VAL A 22 47.27 -9.06 33.98
C VAL A 22 47.88 -8.24 32.80
N ARG A 23 47.82 -6.90 32.94
CA ARG A 23 48.57 -5.77 32.30
C ARG A 23 47.86 -4.86 31.28
N ASP A 24 47.23 -3.82 31.84
CA ASP A 24 47.46 -2.37 31.63
C ASP A 24 48.32 -1.81 30.47
N ALA A 25 47.90 -0.57 30.10
CA ALA A 25 48.69 0.65 29.78
C ALA A 25 48.78 1.14 28.32
N HIS A 26 48.30 2.38 28.10
CA HIS A 26 48.99 3.59 27.56
C HIS A 26 49.93 3.46 26.32
N ASP A 27 50.04 4.43 25.38
CA ASP A 27 49.38 5.72 25.15
C ASP A 27 49.63 6.24 23.70
N ASP A 28 49.12 7.45 23.40
CA ASP A 28 49.76 8.51 22.59
C ASP A 28 49.93 8.48 21.03
N THR A 29 49.14 9.38 20.41
CA THR A 29 49.52 10.49 19.49
C THR A 29 50.30 10.36 18.15
N SER A 30 49.60 10.78 17.09
CA SER A 30 49.93 11.93 16.19
C SER A 30 50.64 11.81 14.81
N ASN A 31 50.15 12.68 13.92
CA ASN A 31 50.78 13.45 12.82
C ASN A 31 50.98 12.93 11.36
N GLU A 32 50.28 13.65 10.46
CA GLU A 32 50.72 14.27 9.19
C GLU A 32 51.51 13.50 8.11
N SER A 33 51.00 13.48 6.86
CA SER A 33 51.47 14.36 5.76
C SER A 33 50.97 13.95 4.34
N ILE A 34 50.98 14.92 3.41
CA ILE A 34 50.61 14.91 1.97
C ILE A 34 51.87 15.47 1.24
N PRO A 35 52.36 15.05 0.03
CA PRO A 35 51.77 15.51 -1.26
C PRO A 35 52.12 14.82 -2.63
N ASN A 36 51.44 15.28 -3.70
CA ASN A 36 51.77 15.24 -5.16
C ASN A 36 51.83 13.84 -5.84
N GLY A 37 51.58 13.59 -7.14
CA GLY A 37 51.19 14.36 -8.36
C GLY A 37 51.06 13.34 -9.55
N THR A 38 50.94 13.64 -10.86
CA THR A 38 50.71 14.88 -11.64
C THR A 38 50.46 14.57 -13.14
N SER A 39 49.51 15.26 -13.81
CA SER A 39 49.48 15.65 -15.25
C SER A 39 49.52 14.62 -16.42
N ASN A 40 48.59 14.76 -17.40
CA ASN A 40 48.95 15.22 -18.77
C ASN A 40 47.77 15.59 -19.70
N HIS A 41 48.02 16.58 -20.58
CA HIS A 41 47.14 17.15 -21.61
C HIS A 41 47.17 16.37 -22.95
N PHE A 42 46.28 16.66 -23.92
CA PHE A 42 46.61 17.20 -25.27
C PHE A 42 45.35 17.50 -26.13
N THR A 43 45.17 18.80 -26.43
CA THR A 43 44.62 19.52 -27.62
C THR A 43 43.90 18.77 -28.78
N SER A 44 42.70 19.16 -29.26
CA SER A 44 42.32 20.29 -30.17
C SER A 44 42.43 20.04 -31.70
N ASN A 45 41.31 20.15 -32.46
CA ASN A 45 41.15 21.08 -33.61
C ASN A 45 39.79 21.02 -34.39
N LYS A 46 39.32 22.22 -34.80
CA LYS A 46 38.58 22.68 -36.02
C LYS A 46 37.77 21.65 -36.86
N ALA A 47 36.45 21.79 -37.11
CA ALA A 47 35.65 22.87 -37.75
C ALA A 47 35.51 22.78 -39.29
N PHE A 48 34.27 22.78 -39.82
CA PHE A 48 33.90 23.35 -41.14
C PHE A 48 32.37 23.57 -41.28
N GLN A 49 31.96 24.52 -42.12
CA GLN A 49 30.57 24.90 -42.43
C GLN A 49 30.10 24.34 -43.79
N LYS A 50 28.79 24.04 -43.99
CA LYS A 50 27.85 24.82 -44.83
C LYS A 50 26.53 24.08 -45.20
N SER A 51 25.47 24.90 -45.25
CA SER A 51 24.20 24.82 -46.02
C SER A 51 23.92 23.70 -47.04
N ILE A 52 22.63 23.32 -47.18
CA ILE A 52 21.74 23.67 -48.32
C ILE A 52 20.25 23.43 -47.95
N LYS A 53 19.30 24.11 -48.61
CA LYS A 53 17.83 24.06 -48.39
C LYS A 53 17.10 23.21 -49.46
N SER A 54 15.84 22.86 -49.17
CA SER A 54 14.75 22.48 -50.13
C SER A 54 14.91 21.12 -50.82
N SER A 55 13.87 20.48 -51.38
CA SER A 55 12.46 20.88 -51.64
C SER A 55 11.48 19.70 -51.50
N ALA A 56 10.17 19.96 -51.63
CA ALA A 56 9.09 18.98 -51.44
C ALA A 56 8.56 18.36 -52.77
N LEU A 57 7.59 17.44 -52.59
CA LEU A 57 6.49 17.03 -53.49
C LEU A 57 6.63 15.78 -54.40
N GLN A 58 5.58 14.94 -54.26
CA GLN A 58 4.90 14.09 -55.27
C GLN A 58 5.64 12.92 -55.92
N GLN A 59 5.15 11.70 -55.67
CA GLN A 59 4.07 11.15 -56.52
C GLN A 59 3.29 10.02 -55.82
N GLN A 60 2.09 9.76 -56.35
CA GLN A 60 1.06 8.87 -55.81
C GLN A 60 0.56 7.98 -56.96
N GLN A 61 0.58 6.65 -56.79
CA GLN A 61 -0.29 5.76 -57.58
C GLN A 61 -0.56 4.43 -56.88
N GLN A 62 -1.74 3.87 -57.18
CA GLN A 62 -2.41 2.79 -56.45
C GLN A 62 -1.98 1.40 -56.94
N LEU A 63 -2.29 0.36 -56.16
CA LEU A 63 -3.06 -0.79 -56.64
C LEU A 63 -3.69 -1.58 -55.48
N ASN A 64 -4.91 -2.08 -55.67
CA ASN A 64 -5.72 -2.75 -54.64
C ASN A 64 -5.45 -4.26 -54.56
N ALA A 65 -5.52 -4.84 -53.36
CA ALA A 65 -5.88 -6.25 -53.15
C ALA A 65 -6.64 -6.43 -51.81
N LYS A 66 -7.58 -7.38 -51.77
CA LYS A 66 -8.57 -7.60 -50.70
C LYS A 66 -8.05 -8.60 -49.65
N ASN A 67 -8.36 -8.42 -48.35
CA ASN A 67 -9.33 -9.27 -47.61
C ASN A 67 -9.32 -9.14 -46.07
N ILE A 68 -10.54 -9.07 -45.50
CA ILE A 68 -11.03 -9.85 -44.33
C ILE A 68 -10.20 -9.80 -43.02
N ASN A 69 -10.57 -8.91 -42.08
CA ASN A 69 -11.42 -9.27 -40.93
C ASN A 69 -11.87 -8.01 -40.16
N GLY A 70 -13.07 -8.03 -39.58
CA GLY A 70 -13.72 -6.82 -39.06
C GLY A 70 -13.35 -6.45 -37.62
N ASN A 71 -12.89 -5.22 -37.41
CA ASN A 71 -12.94 -4.57 -36.11
C ASN A 71 -14.39 -4.16 -35.77
N PRO A 72 -14.83 -4.24 -34.50
CA PRO A 72 -16.06 -3.57 -34.08
C PRO A 72 -15.87 -2.03 -34.15
N PRO A 73 -16.95 -1.25 -34.35
CA PRO A 73 -16.85 0.19 -34.53
C PRO A 73 -16.34 0.90 -33.26
N SER A 74 -15.59 1.97 -33.47
CA SER A 74 -15.07 2.86 -32.43
C SER A 74 -16.22 3.48 -31.61
N VAL A 75 -16.47 2.93 -30.42
CA VAL A 75 -17.44 3.49 -29.46
C VAL A 75 -16.83 4.71 -28.79
N GLY A 76 -17.21 5.90 -29.28
CA GLY A 76 -16.93 7.16 -28.58
C GLY A 76 -17.59 7.13 -27.20
N THR A 77 -16.79 7.23 -26.13
CA THR A 77 -17.30 7.21 -24.76
C THR A 77 -17.51 8.64 -24.28
N VAL A 78 -18.76 9.00 -23.98
CA VAL A 78 -19.13 10.33 -23.46
C VAL A 78 -18.68 10.44 -22.00
N VAL A 79 -17.71 11.32 -21.72
CA VAL A 79 -17.43 11.78 -20.36
C VAL A 79 -18.26 13.05 -20.13
N ASN A 80 -19.21 12.97 -19.20
CA ASN A 80 -20.10 14.07 -18.87
C ASN A 80 -19.61 14.77 -17.61
N ASP A 81 -18.88 15.88 -17.77
CA ASP A 81 -18.60 16.82 -16.69
C ASP A 81 -19.50 18.06 -16.81
N ASN A 82 -19.90 18.61 -15.67
CA ASN A 82 -21.07 19.47 -15.59
C ASN A 82 -20.94 20.80 -16.37
N ASN A 83 -21.79 20.91 -17.39
CA ASN A 83 -22.40 22.17 -17.85
C ASN A 83 -21.50 23.20 -18.57
N LYS A 84 -20.92 22.82 -19.72
CA LYS A 84 -20.96 23.60 -20.98
C LYS A 84 -20.39 22.81 -22.18
N ASN A 85 -21.30 22.33 -23.03
CA ASN A 85 -21.07 21.61 -24.30
C ASN A 85 -20.25 20.30 -24.21
N PRO A 86 -20.71 19.20 -24.84
CA PRO A 86 -19.90 17.99 -24.95
C PRO A 86 -18.75 18.23 -25.93
N ILE A 87 -17.53 18.37 -25.42
CA ILE A 87 -16.33 18.29 -26.25
C ILE A 87 -16.12 16.82 -26.59
N ILE A 88 -16.39 16.45 -27.84
CA ILE A 88 -15.95 15.17 -28.39
C ILE A 88 -14.44 15.26 -28.57
N LEU A 89 -13.69 14.90 -27.52
CA LEU A 89 -12.27 14.65 -27.65
C LEU A 89 -12.11 13.38 -28.49
N SER A 90 -11.69 13.55 -29.74
CA SER A 90 -11.25 12.41 -30.55
C SER A 90 -10.05 11.76 -29.84
N SER A 91 -9.84 10.46 -30.09
CA SER A 91 -8.70 9.70 -29.55
C SER A 91 -7.34 10.15 -30.12
N GLU A 92 -7.28 11.32 -30.76
CA GLU A 92 -6.12 11.87 -31.48
C GLU A 92 -5.39 12.96 -30.68
N GLU A 93 -5.99 13.51 -29.61
CA GLU A 93 -5.36 14.59 -28.80
C GLU A 93 -4.74 14.13 -27.47
N LEU A 94 -5.02 12.91 -27.01
CA LEU A 94 -4.46 12.37 -25.76
C LEU A 94 -3.22 11.51 -26.03
N ASP A 95 -2.04 12.16 -26.08
CA ASP A 95 -0.77 11.46 -26.21
C ASP A 95 -0.38 10.74 -24.90
N PHE A 96 -0.27 9.41 -24.98
CA PHE A 96 0.19 8.54 -23.90
C PHE A 96 1.44 7.76 -24.34
N PRO A 97 2.58 8.43 -24.59
CA PRO A 97 3.71 7.80 -25.29
C PRO A 97 4.39 6.73 -24.44
N VAL A 98 4.29 6.82 -23.11
CA VAL A 98 4.76 5.78 -22.17
C VAL A 98 3.87 4.54 -22.22
N HIS A 99 2.54 4.72 -22.21
CA HIS A 99 1.57 3.63 -22.35
C HIS A 99 1.68 2.95 -23.72
N GLU A 100 1.90 3.70 -24.79
CA GLU A 100 2.11 3.16 -26.14
C GLU A 100 3.36 2.24 -26.20
N CYS A 101 4.46 2.64 -25.55
CA CYS A 101 5.66 1.80 -25.47
C CYS A 101 5.41 0.52 -24.67
N VAL A 102 4.73 0.63 -23.52
CA VAL A 102 4.35 -0.53 -22.72
C VAL A 102 3.42 -1.45 -23.52
N PHE A 103 2.41 -0.91 -24.21
CA PHE A 103 1.47 -1.67 -25.03
C PHE A 103 2.18 -2.45 -26.16
N LYS A 104 3.22 -1.87 -26.75
CA LYS A 104 4.06 -2.51 -27.78
C LYS A 104 5.17 -3.40 -27.23
N GLY A 105 5.40 -3.42 -25.91
CA GLY A 105 6.54 -4.11 -25.30
C GLY A 105 7.90 -3.48 -25.61
N ASP A 106 7.95 -2.22 -26.06
CA ASP A 106 9.18 -1.53 -26.45
C ASP A 106 9.93 -0.98 -25.22
N VAL A 107 10.66 -1.88 -24.56
CA VAL A 107 11.51 -1.58 -23.39
C VAL A 107 12.55 -0.50 -23.70
N ARG A 108 13.04 -0.41 -24.95
CA ARG A 108 14.10 0.55 -25.33
C ARG A 108 13.54 1.96 -25.40
N ARG A 109 12.43 2.16 -26.12
CA ARG A 109 11.74 3.45 -26.19
C ARG A 109 11.18 3.84 -24.83
N LEU A 110 10.64 2.88 -24.06
CA LEU A 110 10.24 3.11 -22.67
C LEU A 110 11.40 3.65 -21.82
N SER A 111 12.59 3.02 -21.86
CA SER A 111 13.79 3.46 -21.12
C SER A 111 14.26 4.88 -21.50
N SER A 112 14.03 5.31 -22.75
CA SER A 112 14.29 6.68 -23.17
C SER A 112 13.24 7.66 -22.64
N LEU A 113 11.95 7.32 -22.73
CA LEU A 113 10.85 8.23 -22.36
C LEU A 113 10.67 8.37 -20.85
N ILE A 114 11.00 7.34 -20.06
CA ILE A 114 10.81 7.28 -18.61
C ILE A 114 11.57 8.37 -17.83
N ARG A 115 12.58 8.99 -18.47
CA ARG A 115 13.39 10.09 -17.91
C ARG A 115 12.74 11.46 -18.07
N THR A 116 11.75 11.60 -18.97
CA THR A 116 11.15 12.89 -19.34
C THR A 116 9.63 12.91 -19.22
N HIS A 117 8.97 11.74 -19.21
CA HIS A 117 7.52 11.62 -19.15
C HIS A 117 7.04 11.04 -17.81
N SER A 118 5.79 11.34 -17.44
CA SER A 118 5.21 10.86 -16.18
C SER A 118 4.83 9.37 -16.24
N ILE A 119 5.41 8.58 -15.33
CA ILE A 119 5.04 7.17 -15.10
C ILE A 119 3.80 7.00 -14.21
N SER A 120 3.24 8.09 -13.68
CA SER A 120 2.02 8.09 -12.86
C SER A 120 0.76 8.52 -13.64
N GLN A 121 0.91 8.98 -14.88
CA GLN A 121 -0.20 9.35 -15.75
C GLN A 121 -1.15 8.18 -15.97
N LYS A 122 -2.45 8.47 -16.00
CA LYS A 122 -3.51 7.50 -16.28
C LYS A 122 -3.99 7.63 -17.72
N ASP A 123 -4.25 6.51 -18.38
CA ASP A 123 -4.93 6.49 -19.67
C ASP A 123 -6.46 6.73 -19.53
N VAL A 124 -7.17 6.65 -20.66
CA VAL A 124 -8.64 6.77 -20.73
C VAL A 124 -9.40 5.70 -19.92
N HIS A 125 -8.75 4.60 -19.55
CA HIS A 125 -9.28 3.53 -18.70
C HIS A 125 -8.81 3.66 -17.24
N GLY A 126 -8.14 4.77 -16.89
CA GLY A 126 -7.58 5.02 -15.57
C GLY A 126 -6.31 4.24 -15.24
N ASN A 127 -5.76 3.46 -16.18
CA ASN A 127 -4.58 2.62 -15.99
C ASN A 127 -3.31 3.46 -16.04
N THR A 128 -2.38 3.21 -15.11
CA THR A 128 -1.00 3.69 -15.24
C THR A 128 -0.22 2.77 -16.19
N PRO A 129 0.96 3.18 -16.72
CA PRO A 129 1.80 2.30 -17.53
C PRO A 129 2.13 0.97 -16.83
N LEU A 130 2.23 0.97 -15.49
CA LEU A 130 2.46 -0.26 -14.72
C LEU A 130 1.25 -1.20 -14.73
N HIS A 131 0.01 -0.70 -14.72
CA HIS A 131 -1.17 -1.56 -14.88
C HIS A 131 -1.13 -2.26 -16.25
N LEU A 132 -0.90 -1.50 -17.34
CA LEU A 132 -0.81 -2.08 -18.67
C LEU A 132 0.31 -3.12 -18.80
N ALA A 133 1.48 -2.86 -18.22
CA ALA A 133 2.61 -3.80 -18.28
C ALA A 133 2.27 -5.14 -17.61
N LEU A 134 1.47 -5.12 -16.54
CA LEU A 134 1.02 -6.32 -15.82
C LEU A 134 -0.12 -7.02 -16.56
N MET A 135 -1.12 -6.27 -17.04
CA MET A 135 -2.25 -6.80 -17.81
C MET A 135 -1.84 -7.48 -19.12
N LEU A 136 -0.72 -7.03 -19.72
CA LEU A 136 -0.14 -7.60 -20.95
C LEU A 136 0.98 -8.62 -20.68
N GLY A 137 1.36 -8.85 -19.42
CA GLY A 137 2.47 -9.75 -19.07
C GLY A 137 3.87 -9.27 -19.52
N HIS A 138 4.04 -7.99 -19.85
CA HIS A 138 5.29 -7.40 -20.31
C HIS A 138 6.25 -7.15 -19.13
N LYS A 139 6.85 -8.23 -18.62
CA LYS A 139 7.64 -8.24 -17.38
C LYS A 139 8.80 -7.24 -17.38
N GLU A 140 9.57 -7.11 -18.46
CA GLU A 140 10.69 -6.17 -18.52
C GLU A 140 10.22 -4.72 -18.44
N CYS A 141 9.07 -4.40 -19.07
CA CYS A 141 8.46 -3.07 -18.95
C CYS A 141 8.02 -2.79 -17.51
N ALA A 142 7.38 -3.76 -16.85
CA ALA A 142 6.93 -3.63 -15.47
C ALA A 142 8.12 -3.47 -14.49
N LEU A 143 9.18 -4.28 -14.63
CA LEU A 143 10.39 -4.18 -13.82
C LEU A 143 11.12 -2.85 -14.03
N LEU A 144 11.23 -2.36 -15.27
CA LEU A 144 11.80 -1.05 -15.57
C LEU A 144 11.00 0.10 -14.94
N LEU A 145 9.66 0.04 -15.00
CA LEU A 145 8.79 1.00 -14.33
C LEU A 145 8.97 0.98 -12.81
N LEU A 146 9.03 -0.20 -12.19
CA LEU A 146 9.27 -0.35 -10.75
C LEU A 146 10.66 0.17 -10.32
N ALA A 147 11.69 -0.06 -11.13
CA ALA A 147 13.04 0.47 -10.90
C ALA A 147 13.06 2.01 -10.91
N HIS A 148 12.26 2.63 -11.77
CA HIS A 148 12.06 4.09 -11.83
C HIS A 148 11.00 4.64 -10.84
N ASN A 149 10.67 3.89 -9.78
CA ASN A 149 9.71 4.30 -8.73
C ASN A 149 8.26 4.53 -9.23
N ALA A 150 7.79 3.77 -10.23
CA ALA A 150 6.38 3.82 -10.62
C ALA A 150 5.44 3.55 -9.41
N PRO A 151 4.37 4.35 -9.24
CA PRO A 151 3.55 4.30 -8.03
C PRO A 151 2.65 3.05 -8.00
N VAL A 152 2.80 2.22 -6.97
CA VAL A 152 2.09 0.92 -6.88
C VAL A 152 0.80 0.95 -6.05
N LYS A 153 0.45 2.10 -5.45
CA LYS A 153 -0.79 2.30 -4.67
C LYS A 153 -1.95 2.90 -5.47
N ILE A 154 -1.73 3.35 -6.70
CA ILE A 154 -2.76 3.99 -7.53
C ILE A 154 -3.77 2.94 -7.99
N LYS A 155 -5.07 3.22 -7.83
CA LYS A 155 -6.15 2.38 -8.39
C LYS A 155 -6.53 2.82 -9.81
N ASN A 156 -6.78 1.89 -10.74
CA ASN A 156 -7.37 2.16 -12.06
C ASN A 156 -8.87 2.50 -11.98
N ALA A 157 -9.54 2.72 -13.12
CA ALA A 157 -10.97 3.07 -13.12
C ALA A 157 -11.88 1.93 -12.61
N GLN A 158 -11.42 0.68 -12.65
CA GLN A 158 -12.12 -0.46 -12.04
C GLN A 158 -11.86 -0.60 -10.53
N GLY A 159 -10.99 0.24 -9.96
CA GLY A 159 -10.62 0.22 -8.54
C GLY A 159 -9.46 -0.73 -8.19
N TRP A 160 -8.81 -1.38 -9.14
CA TRP A 160 -7.70 -2.30 -8.88
C TRP A 160 -6.37 -1.55 -8.83
N SER A 161 -5.46 -1.98 -7.93
CA SER A 161 -4.08 -1.50 -7.91
C SER A 161 -3.17 -2.40 -8.76
N PRO A 162 -1.94 -1.98 -9.10
CA PRO A 162 -0.96 -2.84 -9.76
C PRO A 162 -0.72 -4.17 -9.04
N LEU A 163 -0.70 -4.17 -7.69
CA LEU A 163 -0.59 -5.41 -6.93
C LEU A 163 -1.80 -6.33 -7.14
N ALA A 164 -3.02 -5.78 -7.14
CA ALA A 164 -4.23 -6.55 -7.38
C ALA A 164 -4.30 -7.12 -8.80
N GLU A 165 -3.87 -6.36 -9.82
CA GLU A 165 -3.72 -6.88 -11.18
C GLU A 165 -2.68 -8.02 -11.21
N ALA A 166 -1.49 -7.82 -10.67
CA ALA A 166 -0.43 -8.85 -10.65
C ALA A 166 -0.85 -10.16 -9.96
N ILE A 167 -1.60 -10.08 -8.84
CA ILE A 167 -2.17 -11.26 -8.18
C ILE A 167 -3.21 -11.93 -9.08
N SER A 168 -4.08 -11.16 -9.75
CA SER A 168 -5.12 -11.70 -10.65
C SER A 168 -4.55 -12.54 -11.81
N TYR A 169 -3.31 -12.27 -12.25
CA TYR A 169 -2.60 -13.04 -13.28
C TYR A 169 -1.66 -14.12 -12.71
N GLY A 170 -1.53 -14.24 -11.39
CA GLY A 170 -0.77 -15.31 -10.71
C GLY A 170 0.76 -15.25 -10.84
N ASP A 171 1.33 -14.13 -11.29
CA ASP A 171 2.78 -14.03 -11.55
C ASP A 171 3.58 -13.74 -10.26
N ARG A 172 3.92 -14.81 -9.52
CA ARG A 172 4.69 -14.74 -8.25
C ARG A 172 5.87 -13.77 -8.28
N GLN A 173 6.67 -13.78 -9.35
CA GLN A 173 7.86 -12.92 -9.44
C GLN A 173 7.47 -11.43 -9.49
N MET A 174 6.43 -11.09 -10.23
CA MET A 174 5.92 -9.73 -10.32
C MET A 174 5.18 -9.30 -9.05
N ILE A 175 4.44 -10.21 -8.41
CA ILE A 175 3.80 -9.95 -7.11
C ILE A 175 4.86 -9.61 -6.06
N THR A 176 5.90 -10.43 -5.94
CA THR A 176 7.04 -10.20 -5.03
C THR A 176 7.73 -8.86 -5.31
N ALA A 177 8.00 -8.53 -6.58
CA ALA A 177 8.61 -7.27 -6.97
C ALA A 177 7.74 -6.05 -6.61
N ILE A 178 6.43 -6.11 -6.86
CA ILE A 178 5.48 -5.03 -6.53
C ILE A 178 5.28 -4.92 -5.02
N LEU A 179 5.22 -6.03 -4.29
CA LEU A 179 5.06 -6.07 -2.84
C LEU A 179 6.27 -5.41 -2.14
N ARG A 180 7.49 -5.78 -2.53
CA ARG A 180 8.72 -5.12 -2.09
C ARG A 180 8.69 -3.62 -2.39
N LYS A 181 8.23 -3.21 -3.60
CA LYS A 181 8.10 -1.80 -3.98
C LYS A 181 7.01 -1.05 -3.19
N LEU A 182 5.90 -1.71 -2.87
CA LEU A 182 4.79 -1.19 -2.08
C LEU A 182 5.24 -0.86 -0.67
N LYS A 183 5.97 -1.80 -0.06
CA LYS A 183 6.58 -1.65 1.27
C LYS A 183 7.62 -0.53 1.26
N GLN A 184 8.53 -0.50 0.28
CA GLN A 184 9.49 0.61 0.09
C GLN A 184 8.78 1.98 0.02
N GLN A 185 7.84 2.18 -0.92
CA GLN A 185 7.12 3.45 -1.07
C GLN A 185 6.28 3.81 0.17
N SER A 186 5.84 2.82 0.94
CA SER A 186 5.14 3.07 2.21
C SER A 186 6.09 3.59 3.28
N ARG A 187 7.29 3.02 3.41
CA ARG A 187 8.34 3.46 4.34
C ARG A 187 8.80 4.88 4.01
N GLU A 188 9.16 5.14 2.75
CA GLU A 188 9.54 6.46 2.24
C GLU A 188 8.46 7.51 2.53
N SER A 189 7.19 7.20 2.25
CA SER A 189 6.08 8.12 2.53
C SER A 189 5.81 8.38 4.02
N VAL A 190 6.25 7.50 4.92
CA VAL A 190 6.18 7.74 6.37
C VAL A 190 7.32 8.64 6.82
N GLU A 191 8.55 8.37 6.37
CA GLU A 191 9.72 9.19 6.71
C GLU A 191 9.62 10.61 6.14
N ASP A 192 9.13 10.79 4.91
CA ASP A 192 8.85 12.13 4.33
C ASP A 192 7.85 12.95 5.17
N LYS A 193 6.93 12.29 5.87
CA LYS A 193 5.92 12.92 6.73
C LYS A 193 6.40 13.10 8.17
N ARG A 194 7.41 12.33 8.61
CA ARG A 194 7.92 12.32 9.98
C ARG A 194 8.28 13.71 10.51
N PRO A 195 8.99 14.61 9.79
CA PRO A 195 9.29 15.95 10.30
C PRO A 195 8.05 16.81 10.56
N LYS A 196 7.02 16.69 9.71
CA LYS A 196 5.74 17.40 9.86
C LYS A 196 4.95 16.86 11.06
N LEU A 197 4.94 15.54 11.24
CA LEU A 197 4.32 14.90 12.40
C LEU A 197 5.01 15.32 13.71
N LEU A 198 6.34 15.26 13.79
CA LEU A 198 7.10 15.67 14.97
C LEU A 198 6.92 17.16 15.31
N LYS A 199 6.81 18.02 14.29
CA LYS A 199 6.44 19.43 14.47
C LYS A 199 5.04 19.56 15.08
N ALA A 200 4.04 18.91 14.48
CA ALA A 200 2.67 18.95 14.98
C ALA A 200 2.54 18.41 16.42
N LEU A 201 3.28 17.34 16.78
CA LEU A 201 3.30 16.82 18.14
C LEU A 201 3.94 17.78 19.15
N ARG A 202 4.89 18.62 18.73
CA ARG A 202 5.49 19.66 19.58
C ARG A 202 4.55 20.86 19.78
N GLU A 203 3.77 21.20 18.76
CA GLU A 203 2.79 22.31 18.79
C GLU A 203 1.51 21.91 19.55
N LEU A 204 1.11 20.65 19.45
CA LEU A 204 0.07 20.05 20.27
C LEU A 204 0.56 19.99 21.72
N GLY A 205 -0.17 20.61 22.66
CA GLY A 205 0.18 20.59 24.09
C GLY A 205 0.22 19.17 24.68
N ASP A 206 0.72 19.03 25.90
CA ASP A 206 0.71 17.73 26.60
C ASP A 206 -0.71 17.37 27.05
N PHE A 207 -1.10 16.10 26.88
CA PHE A 207 -2.47 15.66 27.14
C PHE A 207 -2.56 14.19 27.59
N TYR A 208 -3.68 13.89 28.24
CA TYR A 208 -4.20 12.56 28.47
C TYR A 208 -5.53 12.42 27.72
N LEU A 209 -5.74 11.26 27.08
CA LEU A 209 -6.98 10.91 26.38
C LEU A 209 -7.32 9.45 26.67
N GLU A 210 -8.58 9.17 26.99
CA GLU A 210 -9.09 7.82 27.20
C GLU A 210 -10.19 7.54 26.17
N LEU A 211 -9.88 6.66 25.21
CA LEU A 211 -10.73 6.32 24.06
C LEU A 211 -11.38 4.96 24.28
N HIS A 212 -12.67 4.97 24.59
CA HIS A 212 -13.50 3.78 24.61
C HIS A 212 -14.04 3.51 23.21
N TRP A 213 -13.94 2.27 22.73
CA TRP A 213 -14.49 1.86 21.44
C TRP A 213 -15.01 0.42 21.48
N ASP A 214 -16.11 0.17 20.78
CA ASP A 214 -16.75 -1.14 20.65
C ASP A 214 -17.31 -1.34 19.23
N PHE A 215 -17.18 -2.55 18.69
CA PHE A 215 -17.85 -2.94 17.46
C PHE A 215 -19.23 -3.52 17.74
N GLN A 216 -20.25 -2.99 17.04
CA GLN A 216 -21.63 -3.44 17.17
C GLN A 216 -22.10 -4.12 15.89
N SER A 217 -22.98 -5.11 16.02
CA SER A 217 -23.65 -5.77 14.90
C SER A 217 -25.16 -5.69 15.04
N TRP A 218 -25.84 -5.67 13.89
CA TRP A 218 -27.29 -5.83 13.77
C TRP A 218 -27.73 -7.29 14.04
N VAL A 219 -26.80 -8.25 13.98
CA VAL A 219 -27.07 -9.66 14.29
C VAL A 219 -27.20 -9.82 15.82
N PRO A 220 -28.33 -10.36 16.33
CA PRO A 220 -28.53 -10.55 17.77
C PRO A 220 -27.39 -11.31 18.43
N LEU A 221 -27.03 -10.89 19.66
CA LEU A 221 -25.96 -11.44 20.50
C LEU A 221 -24.52 -11.28 19.96
N LEU A 222 -24.32 -11.02 18.66
CA LEU A 222 -22.99 -10.98 18.05
C LEU A 222 -22.12 -9.83 18.58
N SER A 223 -22.71 -8.67 18.91
CA SER A 223 -22.01 -7.53 19.53
C SER A 223 -21.25 -7.87 20.81
N ARG A 224 -21.66 -8.91 21.55
CA ARG A 224 -20.97 -9.37 22.78
C ARG A 224 -19.66 -10.12 22.47
N MET A 225 -19.49 -10.59 21.24
CA MET A 225 -18.30 -11.33 20.78
C MET A 225 -17.44 -10.54 19.81
N LEU A 226 -17.78 -9.28 19.55
CA LEU A 226 -16.99 -8.37 18.74
C LEU A 226 -15.95 -7.62 19.59
N PRO A 227 -14.88 -7.08 18.97
CA PRO A 227 -13.82 -6.42 19.71
C PRO A 227 -14.29 -5.12 20.39
N SER A 228 -13.74 -4.87 21.58
CA SER A 228 -13.92 -3.62 22.32
C SER A 228 -12.73 -3.37 23.26
N ASP A 229 -12.32 -2.12 23.39
CA ASP A 229 -11.21 -1.74 24.27
C ASP A 229 -11.37 -0.30 24.80
N ALA A 230 -10.58 0.01 25.85
CA ALA A 230 -10.44 1.34 26.44
C ALA A 230 -8.97 1.74 26.35
N CYS A 231 -8.59 2.37 25.24
CA CYS A 231 -7.21 2.78 24.97
C CYS A 231 -6.87 4.06 25.73
N LYS A 232 -5.75 4.09 26.44
CA LYS A 232 -5.26 5.27 27.19
C LYS A 232 -4.06 5.86 26.49
N ILE A 233 -4.16 7.10 26.05
CA ILE A 233 -3.15 7.82 25.28
C ILE A 233 -2.58 8.93 26.16
N TYR A 234 -1.28 8.85 26.42
CA TYR A 234 -0.49 9.85 27.13
C TYR A 234 0.47 10.48 26.14
N LYS A 235 0.45 11.82 26.03
CA LYS A 235 1.36 12.56 25.17
C LYS A 235 2.18 13.54 26.02
N GLN A 236 3.51 13.49 25.87
CA GLN A 236 4.44 14.39 26.54
C GLN A 236 5.55 14.84 25.57
N GLY A 237 5.70 16.15 25.36
CA GLY A 237 6.69 16.72 24.44
C GLY A 237 6.46 16.31 22.98
N ILE A 238 7.22 15.33 22.49
CA ILE A 238 7.04 14.68 21.18
C ILE A 238 6.87 13.16 21.28
N ASN A 239 6.69 12.66 22.51
CA ASN A 239 6.57 11.25 22.82
C ASN A 239 5.10 10.89 23.09
N ILE A 240 4.71 9.69 22.68
CA ILE A 240 3.35 9.17 22.87
C ILE A 240 3.46 7.78 23.49
N ARG A 241 2.65 7.52 24.51
CA ARG A 241 2.37 6.19 25.03
C ARG A 241 0.89 5.89 24.80
N LEU A 242 0.58 4.72 24.24
CA LEU A 242 -0.77 4.19 24.12
C LEU A 242 -0.82 2.86 24.88
N ASP A 243 -1.66 2.77 25.90
CA ASP A 243 -1.96 1.54 26.61
C ASP A 243 -3.28 0.96 26.08
N THR A 244 -3.32 -0.36 25.89
CA THR A 244 -4.47 -1.07 25.31
C THR A 244 -4.63 -2.42 26.04
N THR A 245 -5.87 -2.88 26.23
CA THR A 245 -6.12 -4.18 26.86
C THR A 245 -6.39 -5.30 25.86
N LEU A 246 -6.73 -4.98 24.61
CA LEU A 246 -6.94 -5.93 23.54
C LEU A 246 -5.61 -6.27 22.85
N ILE A 247 -5.14 -7.51 23.01
CA ILE A 247 -3.92 -8.02 22.40
C ILE A 247 -4.19 -8.48 20.96
N ASP A 248 -5.24 -9.28 20.79
CA ASP A 248 -5.56 -9.92 19.51
C ASP A 248 -7.06 -10.27 19.43
N PHE A 249 -7.54 -10.53 18.21
CA PHE A 249 -8.90 -10.99 17.94
C PHE A 249 -8.90 -12.12 16.91
N THR A 250 -8.92 -13.35 17.42
CA THR A 250 -8.87 -14.59 16.63
C THR A 250 -10.08 -15.47 16.97
N ASP A 251 -10.66 -16.16 15.98
CA ASP A 251 -11.79 -17.08 16.17
C ASP A 251 -12.96 -16.50 16.99
N MET A 252 -13.32 -15.24 16.70
CA MET A 252 -14.37 -14.48 17.40
C MET A 252 -14.14 -14.35 18.93
N LYS A 253 -12.87 -14.37 19.37
CA LYS A 253 -12.47 -14.21 20.77
C LYS A 253 -11.45 -13.09 20.92
N CYS A 254 -11.77 -12.15 21.80
CA CYS A 254 -10.84 -11.12 22.25
C CYS A 254 -9.80 -11.74 23.19
N GLN A 255 -8.53 -11.69 22.83
CA GLN A 255 -7.42 -11.96 23.72
C GLN A 255 -7.09 -10.66 24.46
N ARG A 256 -7.04 -10.68 25.81
CA ARG A 256 -6.76 -9.50 26.63
C ARG A 256 -5.49 -9.67 27.46
N GLY A 257 -4.87 -8.54 27.79
CA GLY A 257 -3.77 -8.40 28.74
C GLY A 257 -3.40 -6.92 28.93
N ASP A 258 -2.13 -6.60 29.17
CA ASP A 258 -1.65 -5.23 29.39
C ASP A 258 -0.46 -4.89 28.47
N LEU A 259 -0.75 -4.21 27.35
CA LEU A 259 0.25 -3.76 26.38
C LEU A 259 0.40 -2.24 26.36
N SER A 260 1.65 -1.78 26.37
CA SER A 260 2.01 -0.36 26.18
C SER A 260 2.82 -0.17 24.90
N PHE A 261 2.27 0.57 23.94
CA PHE A 261 2.96 1.06 22.76
C PHE A 261 3.62 2.41 23.07
N ILE A 262 4.92 2.55 22.87
CA ILE A 262 5.68 3.76 23.13
C ILE A 262 6.34 4.25 21.85
N PHE A 263 5.94 5.43 21.40
CA PHE A 263 6.62 6.22 20.38
C PHE A 263 7.54 7.28 21.00
N LYS A 264 8.82 7.25 20.63
CA LYS A 264 9.84 8.23 21.01
C LYS A 264 10.21 9.09 19.80
N GLY A 265 9.81 10.35 19.81
CA GLY A 265 9.93 11.23 18.64
C GLY A 265 11.36 11.70 18.36
N ASP A 266 12.23 11.69 19.37
CA ASP A 266 13.65 12.06 19.35
C ASP A 266 14.58 10.93 18.90
N ALA A 267 14.15 9.67 19.04
CA ALA A 267 14.92 8.50 18.65
C ALA A 267 14.99 8.31 17.12
N SER A 268 16.03 7.59 16.66
CA SER A 268 16.14 7.14 15.26
C SER A 268 14.90 6.32 14.85
N PRO A 269 14.54 6.27 13.55
CA PRO A 269 13.36 5.51 13.10
C PRO A 269 13.32 4.08 13.66
N SER A 270 14.44 3.35 13.57
CA SER A 270 14.66 2.00 14.12
C SER A 270 14.45 1.86 15.63
N GLN A 271 14.62 2.92 16.40
CA GLN A 271 14.49 2.91 17.86
C GLN A 271 13.24 3.64 18.37
N SER A 272 12.51 4.29 17.47
CA SER A 272 11.42 5.21 17.81
C SER A 272 10.11 4.55 18.21
N PHE A 273 9.97 3.23 18.04
CA PHE A 273 8.73 2.53 18.39
C PHE A 273 9.00 1.23 19.15
N VAL A 274 8.35 1.08 20.31
CA VAL A 274 8.53 -0.05 21.23
C VAL A 274 7.16 -0.55 21.69
N VAL A 275 6.99 -1.86 21.76
CA VAL A 275 5.86 -2.51 22.44
C VAL A 275 6.39 -3.10 23.74
N LEU A 276 5.68 -2.86 24.84
CA LEU A 276 5.93 -3.49 26.13
C LEU A 276 4.76 -4.41 26.44
N ASP A 277 5.08 -5.62 26.88
CA ASP A 277 4.16 -6.51 27.55
C ASP A 277 4.41 -6.38 29.05
N ASN A 278 3.46 -5.74 29.74
CA ASN A 278 3.59 -5.40 31.15
C ASN A 278 3.39 -6.62 32.05
N GLU A 279 2.64 -7.64 31.60
CA GLU A 279 2.42 -8.89 32.33
C GLU A 279 3.65 -9.80 32.26
N ALA A 280 4.16 -10.06 31.04
CA ALA A 280 5.36 -10.86 30.82
C ALA A 280 6.66 -10.11 31.16
N LYS A 281 6.59 -8.78 31.35
CA LYS A 281 7.71 -7.88 31.65
C LYS A 281 8.82 -7.91 30.59
N VAL A 282 8.41 -8.03 29.33
CA VAL A 282 9.29 -7.98 28.16
C VAL A 282 8.99 -6.76 27.30
N TYR A 283 9.94 -6.37 26.47
CA TYR A 283 9.74 -5.33 25.47
C TYR A 283 10.31 -5.77 24.13
N GLN A 284 9.65 -5.35 23.05
CA GLN A 284 10.11 -5.53 21.68
C GLN A 284 10.19 -4.17 21.00
N ARG A 285 11.36 -3.86 20.44
CA ARG A 285 11.49 -2.72 19.51
C ARG A 285 10.96 -3.15 18.15
N ILE A 286 10.05 -2.37 17.57
CA ILE A 286 9.59 -2.63 16.20
C ILE A 286 10.67 -2.14 15.24
N HIS A 287 11.52 -3.07 14.83
CA HIS A 287 12.41 -2.92 13.68
C HIS A 287 11.70 -3.46 12.44
N HIS A 288 12.12 -2.98 11.26
CA HIS A 288 11.49 -3.34 9.99
C HIS A 288 12.52 -3.97 9.04
N GLU A 289 13.19 -4.99 9.56
CA GLU A 289 13.92 -5.99 8.78
C GLU A 289 12.87 -7.02 8.36
N GLU A 290 12.56 -7.07 7.07
CA GLU A 290 11.70 -8.12 6.51
C GLU A 290 12.62 -9.19 5.93
N SER A 291 12.45 -10.43 6.37
CA SER A 291 13.14 -11.56 5.76
C SER A 291 12.58 -11.88 4.36
N GLU A 292 13.36 -12.58 3.54
CA GLU A 292 12.84 -13.11 2.27
C GLU A 292 11.72 -14.14 2.50
N MET A 293 11.77 -14.85 3.63
CA MET A 293 10.76 -15.81 4.09
C MET A 293 9.42 -15.13 4.38
N GLU A 294 9.39 -14.07 5.20
CA GLU A 294 8.18 -13.24 5.42
C GLU A 294 7.60 -12.69 4.10
N THR A 295 8.47 -12.34 3.15
CA THR A 295 8.02 -11.86 1.83
C THR A 295 7.35 -12.97 1.03
N GLU A 296 7.91 -14.18 0.98
CA GLU A 296 7.29 -15.31 0.28
C GLU A 296 6.01 -15.78 0.98
N GLU A 297 5.94 -15.78 2.31
CA GLU A 297 4.72 -16.09 3.07
C GLU A 297 3.59 -15.09 2.79
N GLU A 298 3.88 -13.78 2.74
CA GLU A 298 2.90 -12.79 2.30
C GLU A 298 2.43 -13.06 0.86
N VAL A 299 3.33 -13.48 -0.04
CA VAL A 299 2.96 -13.82 -1.43
C VAL A 299 2.13 -15.09 -1.50
N ASP A 300 2.41 -16.11 -0.68
CA ASP A 300 1.59 -17.34 -0.54
C ASP A 300 0.17 -17.01 -0.07
N ILE A 301 0.04 -16.14 0.94
CA ILE A 301 -1.26 -15.67 1.43
C ILE A 301 -1.99 -14.92 0.31
N LEU A 302 -1.33 -13.99 -0.41
CA LEU A 302 -1.95 -13.25 -1.50
C LEU A 302 -2.39 -14.16 -2.67
N MET A 303 -1.61 -15.19 -2.99
CA MET A 303 -1.89 -16.16 -4.06
C MET A 303 -3.01 -17.14 -3.71
N SER A 304 -3.26 -17.41 -2.43
CA SER A 304 -4.35 -18.28 -1.95
C SER A 304 -5.59 -17.53 -1.46
N SER A 305 -5.52 -16.20 -1.34
CA SER A 305 -6.62 -15.35 -0.85
C SER A 305 -7.39 -14.65 -1.97
N ASP A 306 -8.66 -14.37 -1.69
CA ASP A 306 -9.52 -13.51 -2.51
C ASP A 306 -8.95 -12.09 -2.66
N VAL A 307 -8.89 -11.56 -3.88
CA VAL A 307 -8.45 -10.17 -4.13
C VAL A 307 -9.64 -9.23 -4.01
N TYR A 308 -9.65 -8.40 -2.97
CA TYR A 308 -10.70 -7.41 -2.72
C TYR A 308 -10.27 -5.99 -3.09
N SER A 309 -11.20 -5.21 -3.63
CA SER A 309 -11.07 -3.75 -3.69
C SER A 309 -12.36 -3.07 -3.27
N ALA A 310 -12.26 -2.24 -2.24
CA ALA A 310 -13.30 -1.32 -1.83
C ALA A 310 -12.99 0.11 -2.30
N THR A 311 -14.01 0.82 -2.78
CA THR A 311 -13.97 2.23 -3.15
C THR A 311 -15.21 2.94 -2.62
N LEU A 312 -14.99 3.97 -1.78
CA LEU A 312 -16.05 4.79 -1.22
C LEU A 312 -16.37 5.94 -2.20
N SER A 313 -17.54 5.90 -2.82
CA SER A 313 -18.02 6.95 -3.70
C SER A 313 -18.71 8.05 -2.89
N THR A 314 -18.17 9.27 -3.00
CA THR A 314 -18.69 10.47 -2.34
C THR A 314 -19.58 11.31 -3.25
N LYS A 315 -19.73 10.93 -4.53
CA LYS A 315 -20.39 11.73 -5.59
C LYS A 315 -21.85 12.09 -5.29
N SER A 316 -22.54 11.22 -4.57
CA SER A 316 -23.96 11.33 -4.22
C SER A 316 -24.20 11.72 -2.75
N ILE A 317 -23.16 12.13 -2.01
CA ILE A 317 -23.31 12.49 -0.61
C ILE A 317 -24.18 13.74 -0.47
N THR A 318 -25.19 13.63 0.37
CA THR A 318 -26.00 14.76 0.86
C THR A 318 -26.04 14.74 2.38
N PHE A 319 -25.97 15.93 2.98
CA PHE A 319 -26.09 16.12 4.43
C PHE A 319 -27.46 16.69 4.73
N SER A 320 -28.22 16.04 5.61
CA SER A 320 -29.51 16.53 6.10
C SER A 320 -29.47 16.63 7.61
N ARG A 321 -29.97 17.72 8.20
CA ARG A 321 -30.08 17.84 9.67
C ARG A 321 -30.94 16.68 10.19
N SER A 322 -30.42 15.94 11.15
CA SER A 322 -31.14 14.82 11.77
C SER A 322 -32.29 15.39 12.60
N GLN A 323 -33.48 14.80 12.54
CA GLN A 323 -34.66 15.32 13.24
C GLN A 323 -35.18 14.32 14.28
N ILE A 324 -35.68 14.84 15.40
CA ILE A 324 -36.37 14.10 16.47
C ILE A 324 -37.85 14.49 16.48
N GLY A 325 -38.69 13.56 16.95
CA GLY A 325 -40.11 13.79 17.21
C GLY A 325 -41.02 13.17 16.16
N TRP A 326 -42.13 12.59 16.64
CA TRP A 326 -43.06 11.81 15.80
C TRP A 326 -44.19 12.67 15.21
N LEU A 327 -44.70 13.66 15.96
CA LEU A 327 -45.72 14.62 15.50
C LEU A 327 -45.11 15.94 15.01
N PHE A 328 -44.12 16.46 15.75
CA PHE A 328 -43.38 17.67 15.40
C PHE A 328 -41.94 17.27 15.19
N ARG A 329 -41.37 17.61 14.03
CA ARG A 329 -39.96 17.36 13.73
C ARG A 329 -39.15 18.58 14.14
N GLU A 330 -38.32 18.40 15.15
CA GLU A 330 -37.32 19.38 15.57
C GLU A 330 -35.92 18.86 15.23
N ASP A 331 -35.01 19.78 14.93
CA ASP A 331 -33.65 19.40 14.57
C ASP A 331 -32.88 18.92 15.80
N LYS A 332 -32.23 17.75 15.67
CA LYS A 332 -31.51 17.11 16.76
C LYS A 332 -30.28 17.92 17.13
N THR A 333 -30.32 18.48 18.34
CA THR A 333 -29.15 19.00 19.04
C THR A 333 -28.89 18.21 20.31
N GLU A 334 -27.62 17.94 20.64
CA GLU A 334 -27.23 17.27 21.89
C GLU A 334 -26.07 18.04 22.53
N ARG A 335 -26.00 18.07 23.87
CA ARG A 335 -24.89 18.73 24.57
C ARG A 335 -23.75 17.73 24.76
N VAL A 336 -22.63 17.95 24.07
CA VAL A 336 -21.41 17.16 24.20
C VAL A 336 -20.41 17.96 25.06
N GLY A 337 -20.40 17.67 26.36
CA GLY A 337 -19.64 18.43 27.35
C GLY A 337 -20.14 19.87 27.46
N ASN A 338 -19.30 20.83 27.08
CA ASN A 338 -19.64 22.26 27.08
C ASN A 338 -20.20 22.77 25.73
N PHE A 339 -20.21 21.93 24.69
CA PHE A 339 -20.63 22.32 23.35
C PHE A 339 -22.05 21.84 23.05
N LEU A 340 -22.84 22.67 22.35
CA LEU A 340 -24.11 22.26 21.76
C LEU A 340 -23.82 21.79 20.33
N ALA A 341 -24.07 20.51 20.03
CA ALA A 341 -23.74 19.89 18.76
C ALA A 341 -25.00 19.65 17.92
N ASP A 342 -24.95 20.07 16.65
CA ASP A 342 -25.94 19.73 15.62
C ASP A 342 -25.66 18.35 15.03
N PHE A 343 -26.72 17.56 14.81
CA PHE A 343 -26.59 16.25 14.19
C PHE A 343 -27.00 16.31 12.72
N TYR A 344 -26.19 15.66 11.86
CA TYR A 344 -26.45 15.51 10.44
C TYR A 344 -26.43 14.02 10.07
N ALA A 345 -27.43 13.61 9.29
CA ALA A 345 -27.41 12.33 8.58
C ALA A 345 -26.68 12.49 7.25
N VAL A 346 -25.79 11.55 6.95
CA VAL A 346 -25.02 11.50 5.70
C VAL A 346 -25.68 10.46 4.79
N ASN A 347 -26.41 10.92 3.78
CA ASN A 347 -27.13 10.08 2.83
C ASN A 347 -26.36 9.95 1.51
N GLY A 348 -26.60 8.88 0.76
CA GLY A 348 -26.01 8.69 -0.57
C GLY A 348 -24.52 8.35 -0.58
N LEU A 349 -23.97 7.94 0.57
CA LEU A 349 -22.64 7.33 0.66
C LEU A 349 -22.70 5.91 0.08
N VAL A 350 -21.94 5.62 -0.99
CA VAL A 350 -21.93 4.30 -1.64
C VAL A 350 -20.57 3.65 -1.48
N LEU A 351 -20.54 2.47 -0.86
CA LEU A 351 -19.35 1.62 -0.81
C LEU A 351 -19.43 0.59 -1.94
N GLU A 352 -18.69 0.82 -3.03
CA GLU A 352 -18.50 -0.20 -4.05
C GLU A 352 -17.42 -1.18 -3.58
N SER A 353 -17.76 -2.47 -3.49
CA SER A 353 -16.82 -3.54 -3.20
C SER A 353 -16.76 -4.51 -4.38
N ARG A 354 -15.55 -4.86 -4.80
CA ARG A 354 -15.25 -5.74 -5.94
C ARG A 354 -14.34 -6.87 -5.45
N LYS A 355 -14.53 -8.06 -6.02
CA LYS A 355 -13.83 -9.28 -5.64
C LYS A 355 -13.35 -10.02 -6.89
N ARG A 356 -12.09 -10.44 -6.90
CA ARG A 356 -11.44 -11.25 -7.94
C ARG A 356 -10.90 -12.55 -7.34
N ARG A 357 -10.88 -13.60 -8.16
CA ARG A 357 -10.57 -15.01 -7.81
C ARG A 357 -9.98 -15.81 -8.97
N GLU A 358 -9.64 -15.15 -10.07
CA GLU A 358 -9.17 -15.75 -11.33
C GLU A 358 -7.85 -16.53 -11.16
N HIS A 359 -7.08 -16.19 -10.12
CA HIS A 359 -5.81 -16.81 -9.73
C HIS A 359 -5.95 -17.97 -8.74
N LEU A 360 -7.14 -18.21 -8.18
CA LEU A 360 -7.37 -19.21 -7.14
C LEU A 360 -7.70 -20.59 -7.73
N SER A 361 -7.21 -21.65 -7.07
CA SER A 361 -7.68 -23.01 -7.36
C SER A 361 -9.10 -23.25 -6.82
N GLU A 362 -9.78 -24.31 -7.27
CA GLU A 362 -11.07 -24.72 -6.70
C GLU A 362 -10.96 -25.02 -5.20
N GLU A 363 -9.84 -25.59 -4.75
CA GLU A 363 -9.55 -25.85 -3.34
C GLU A 363 -9.42 -24.57 -2.52
N ASP A 364 -8.74 -23.55 -3.04
CA ASP A 364 -8.61 -22.24 -2.38
C ASP A 364 -9.96 -21.52 -2.33
N ILE A 365 -10.78 -21.61 -3.40
CA ILE A 365 -12.14 -21.04 -3.42
C ILE A 365 -13.02 -21.72 -2.35
N LEU A 366 -12.92 -23.04 -2.19
CA LEU A 366 -13.64 -23.78 -1.15
C LEU A 366 -13.12 -23.43 0.25
N ARG A 367 -11.80 -23.33 0.44
CA ARG A 367 -11.17 -22.93 1.72
C ARG A 367 -11.62 -21.52 2.12
N ASN A 368 -11.51 -20.55 1.21
CA ASN A 368 -11.90 -19.16 1.46
C ASN A 368 -13.41 -19.03 1.73
N LYS A 369 -14.24 -19.83 1.05
CA LYS A 369 -15.68 -19.91 1.35
C LYS A 369 -15.93 -20.51 2.74
N ALA A 370 -15.24 -21.58 3.13
CA ALA A 370 -15.39 -22.20 4.44
C ALA A 370 -14.96 -21.26 5.58
N ILE A 371 -13.88 -20.50 5.41
CA ILE A 371 -13.44 -19.46 6.35
C ILE A 371 -14.51 -18.36 6.49
N MET A 372 -15.03 -17.84 5.38
CA MET A 372 -16.10 -16.83 5.42
C MET A 372 -17.40 -17.37 6.05
N GLU A 373 -17.75 -18.63 5.79
CA GLU A 373 -18.90 -19.28 6.43
C GLU A 373 -18.69 -19.49 7.93
N SER A 374 -17.50 -19.90 8.38
CA SER A 374 -17.20 -20.10 9.80
C SER A 374 -17.27 -18.79 10.59
N LEU A 375 -16.72 -17.70 10.03
CA LEU A 375 -16.84 -16.34 10.56
C LEU A 375 -18.30 -15.89 10.66
N SER A 376 -19.13 -16.16 9.64
CA SER A 376 -20.56 -15.81 9.64
C SER A 376 -21.42 -16.62 10.62
N LYS A 377 -20.99 -17.85 10.96
CA LYS A 377 -21.72 -18.81 11.80
C LYS A 377 -21.15 -18.92 13.23
N GLY A 378 -20.04 -18.22 13.53
CA GLY A 378 -19.38 -18.25 14.83
C GLY A 378 -18.69 -19.59 15.17
N GLY A 379 -18.32 -20.38 14.14
CA GLY A 379 -17.73 -21.70 14.31
C GLY A 379 -16.19 -21.66 14.29
N SER A 380 -15.54 -22.40 15.18
CA SER A 380 -14.09 -22.61 15.14
C SER A 380 -13.68 -23.49 13.96
N ILE A 381 -12.64 -23.09 13.23
CA ILE A 381 -12.05 -23.90 12.15
C ILE A 381 -11.27 -25.05 12.80
N SER A 382 -11.83 -26.26 12.77
CA SER A 382 -11.05 -27.48 12.93
C SER A 382 -10.53 -27.93 11.57
N GLU A 383 -9.23 -28.24 11.51
CA GLU A 383 -8.57 -28.79 10.32
C GLU A 383 -9.21 -30.13 9.92
N GLN A 384 -10.16 -30.08 8.99
CA GLN A 384 -10.69 -31.28 8.36
C GLN A 384 -9.82 -31.60 7.14
N ASN A 385 -9.09 -32.71 7.21
CA ASN A 385 -8.31 -33.23 6.10
C ASN A 385 -9.23 -33.45 4.89
N PHE A 386 -9.04 -32.64 3.84
CA PHE A 386 -9.76 -32.78 2.57
C PHE A 386 -9.16 -33.92 1.73
N GLU A 387 -9.48 -35.16 2.08
CA GLU A 387 -9.24 -36.28 1.17
C GLU A 387 -10.30 -36.31 0.06
N VAL A 388 -9.85 -36.11 -1.18
CA VAL A 388 -10.71 -36.16 -2.37
C VAL A 388 -11.19 -37.59 -2.62
N ARG A 389 -12.47 -37.85 -2.30
CA ARG A 389 -13.15 -39.06 -2.81
C ARG A 389 -13.38 -38.92 -4.31
N LYS A 390 -12.49 -39.56 -5.09
CA LYS A 390 -12.74 -39.83 -6.50
C LYS A 390 -13.91 -40.81 -6.63
N SER A 391 -14.90 -40.45 -7.45
CA SER A 391 -15.96 -41.33 -7.96
C SER A 391 -15.64 -41.74 -9.38
#